data_AF-A0A2S9FFH1-F1
#
_entry.id   AF-A0A2S9FFH1-F1
#
_cell.length_a   1.000
_cell.length_b   1.000
_cell.length_c   1.000
_cell.angle_alpha   90.00
_cell.angle_beta   90.00
_cell.angle_gamma   90.00
#
_symmetry.space_group_name_H-M   'P 1'
#
loop_
_entity.id
_entity.type
_entity.pdbx_description
1 polymer ?
#
loop_
_entity_poly.entity_id
_entity_poly.type
_entity_poly.pdbx_seq_one_letter_code
_entity_poly.pdbx_strand_id
1 'polypeptide(L)'
;MRREARLLKQKSLNSLILSIELFNRPWDAGRTDGVLMMLDHCFEMLLKAAIVHRGGRIRDPGEKNTIGFDACVRRALSTNKVKFLSDEQALTLQALNGLRDAAQHHLVDMSEGHLYIQAQSAVTLYRDILQQVFGQNLRDLLPERVLP
;
A
#
# COMPACT_ATOMS: atom_id res chain seq x y z
N MET A 1 15.69 12.43 -3.78
CA MET A 1 15.31 11.06 -3.35
C MET A 1 16.37 10.05 -3.81
N ARG A 2 16.73 9.06 -2.97
CA ARG A 2 17.65 7.96 -3.33
C ARG A 2 17.06 7.09 -4.46
N ARG A 3 17.92 6.46 -5.28
CA ARG A 3 17.49 5.62 -6.42
C ARG A 3 16.54 4.50 -6.02
N GLU A 4 16.87 3.75 -4.96
CA GLU A 4 16.07 2.64 -4.46
C GLU A 4 14.66 3.09 -4.04
N ALA A 5 14.55 4.17 -3.25
CA ALA A 5 13.25 4.73 -2.85
C ALA A 5 12.41 5.15 -4.07
N ARG A 6 13.03 5.70 -5.12
CA ARG A 6 12.32 6.07 -6.35
C ARG A 6 11.74 4.85 -7.07
N LEU A 7 12.52 3.77 -7.19
CA LEU A 7 12.09 2.54 -7.85
C LEU A 7 10.98 1.83 -7.06
N LEU A 8 11.10 1.76 -5.74
CA LEU A 8 10.07 1.20 -4.87
C LEU A 8 8.77 2.00 -4.94
N LYS A 9 8.85 3.34 -4.93
CA LYS A 9 7.68 4.20 -5.08
C LYS A 9 7.02 4.03 -6.44
N GLN A 10 7.78 3.91 -7.53
CA GLN A 10 7.20 3.64 -8.84
C GLN A 10 6.49 2.28 -8.88
N LYS A 11 7.12 1.25 -8.31
CA LYS A 11 6.50 -0.08 -8.21
C LYS A 11 5.20 -0.04 -7.41
N SER A 12 5.21 0.67 -6.30
CA SER A 12 4.02 0.95 -5.48
C SER A 12 2.91 1.60 -6.30
N LEU A 13 3.21 2.66 -7.05
CA LEU A 13 2.22 3.35 -7.89
C LEU A 13 1.64 2.43 -8.95
N ASN A 14 2.47 1.61 -9.61
CA ASN A 14 1.98 0.65 -10.61
C ASN A 14 0.98 -0.35 -10.00
N SER A 15 1.23 -0.82 -8.78
CA SER A 15 0.32 -1.73 -8.07
C SER A 15 -0.98 -1.04 -7.65
N LEU A 16 -0.91 0.23 -7.24
CA LEU A 16 -2.11 1.02 -6.95
C LEU A 16 -2.97 1.21 -8.20
N ILE A 17 -2.35 1.52 -9.35
CA ILE A 17 -3.09 1.66 -10.62
C ILE A 17 -3.75 0.34 -11.00
N LEU A 18 -3.03 -0.79 -10.87
CA LEU A 18 -3.58 -2.10 -11.20
C LEU A 18 -4.73 -2.50 -10.26
N SER A 19 -4.67 -2.17 -8.96
CA SER A 19 -5.80 -2.44 -8.06
C SER A 19 -7.04 -1.63 -8.44
N ILE A 20 -6.87 -0.38 -8.87
CA ILE A 20 -7.94 0.46 -9.41
C ILE A 20 -8.52 -0.13 -10.69
N GLU A 21 -7.67 -0.56 -11.63
CA GLU A 21 -8.13 -1.18 -12.87
C GLU A 21 -8.94 -2.44 -12.58
N LEU A 22 -8.45 -3.29 -11.68
CA LEU A 22 -9.14 -4.49 -11.23
C LEU A 22 -10.49 -4.15 -10.60
N PHE A 23 -10.53 -3.18 -9.69
CA PHE A 23 -11.77 -2.75 -9.03
C PHE A 23 -12.85 -2.36 -10.03
N ASN A 24 -12.48 -1.66 -11.11
CA ASN A 24 -13.39 -1.17 -12.14
C ASN A 24 -13.68 -2.19 -13.26
N ARG A 25 -13.20 -3.44 -13.17
CA ARG A 25 -13.48 -4.45 -14.21
C ARG A 25 -14.98 -4.81 -14.23
N PRO A 26 -15.54 -5.05 -15.43
CA PRO A 26 -16.93 -5.50 -15.55
C PRO A 26 -17.14 -6.96 -15.13
N TRP A 27 -16.06 -7.75 -15.05
CA TRP A 27 -16.13 -9.17 -14.68
C TRP A 27 -15.54 -9.37 -13.28
N ASP A 28 -16.30 -10.04 -12.42
CA ASP A 28 -15.92 -10.37 -11.05
C ASP A 28 -14.89 -11.51 -10.91
N ALA A 29 -14.53 -12.20 -12.00
CA ALA A 29 -13.60 -13.33 -11.94
C ALA A 29 -12.24 -12.93 -11.34
N GLY A 30 -11.97 -13.38 -10.11
CA GLY A 30 -10.76 -13.06 -9.35
C GLY A 30 -10.61 -11.58 -8.98
N ARG A 31 -11.68 -10.77 -9.11
CA ARG A 31 -11.62 -9.32 -8.96
C ARG A 31 -11.30 -8.90 -7.53
N THR A 32 -12.07 -9.38 -6.56
CA THR A 32 -11.89 -9.06 -5.14
C THR A 32 -10.49 -9.40 -4.65
N ASP A 33 -10.05 -10.64 -4.89
CA ASP A 33 -8.72 -11.09 -4.46
C ASP A 33 -7.61 -10.27 -5.13
N GLY A 34 -7.74 -10.02 -6.44
CA GLY A 34 -6.80 -9.19 -7.19
C GLY A 34 -6.69 -7.77 -6.64
N VAL A 35 -7.81 -7.13 -6.31
CA VAL A 35 -7.82 -5.79 -5.70
C VAL A 35 -7.07 -5.81 -4.37
N LEU A 36 -7.40 -6.75 -3.47
CA LEU A 36 -6.79 -6.85 -2.14
C LEU A 36 -5.28 -7.13 -2.22
N MET A 37 -4.86 -8.06 -3.10
CA MET A 37 -3.45 -8.38 -3.32
C MET A 37 -2.67 -7.16 -3.84
N MET A 38 -3.22 -6.42 -4.79
CA MET A 38 -2.54 -5.26 -5.37
C MET A 38 -2.51 -4.06 -4.42
N LEU A 39 -3.56 -3.84 -3.62
CA LEU A 39 -3.59 -2.81 -2.58
C LEU A 39 -2.58 -3.08 -1.47
N ASP A 40 -2.51 -4.31 -0.96
CA ASP A 40 -1.51 -4.67 0.06
C ASP A 40 -0.08 -4.51 -0.49
N HIS A 41 0.16 -5.00 -1.71
CA HIS A 41 1.47 -4.87 -2.35
C HIS A 41 1.86 -3.40 -2.59
N CYS A 42 0.91 -2.54 -2.97
CA CYS A 42 1.19 -1.13 -3.21
C CYS A 42 1.66 -0.46 -1.91
N PHE A 43 1.05 -0.76 -0.77
CA PHE A 43 1.47 -0.22 0.52
C PHE A 43 2.79 -0.80 1.00
N GLU A 44 3.05 -2.10 0.84
CA GLU A 44 4.36 -2.64 1.21
C GLU A 44 5.50 -1.90 0.48
N MET A 45 5.32 -1.68 -0.82
CA MET A 45 6.30 -0.94 -1.62
C MET A 45 6.37 0.55 -1.25
N LEU A 46 5.24 1.20 -0.94
CA LEU A 46 5.19 2.60 -0.50
C LEU A 46 5.93 2.79 0.82
N LEU A 47 5.64 1.94 1.80
CA LEU A 47 6.24 2.01 3.13
C LEU A 47 7.74 1.76 3.05
N LYS A 48 8.19 0.78 2.25
CA LYS A 48 9.62 0.56 2.00
C LYS A 48 10.27 1.80 1.37
N ALA A 49 9.64 2.38 0.36
CA ALA A 49 10.13 3.61 -0.27
C ALA A 49 10.24 4.76 0.74
N ALA A 50 9.24 4.94 1.60
CA ALA A 50 9.18 5.97 2.63
C ALA A 50 10.27 5.79 3.69
N ILE A 51 10.46 4.56 4.18
CA ILE A 51 11.51 4.20 5.14
C ILE A 51 12.89 4.52 4.54
N VAL A 52 13.18 4.07 3.32
CA VAL A 52 14.46 4.36 2.64
C VAL A 52 14.63 5.87 2.40
N HIS A 53 13.55 6.57 2.02
CA HIS A 53 13.59 8.00 1.77
C HIS A 53 13.97 8.79 3.03
N ARG A 54 13.46 8.39 4.20
CA ARG A 54 13.77 8.96 5.51
C ARG A 54 15.08 8.43 6.13
N GLY A 55 15.88 7.67 5.37
CA GLY A 55 17.18 7.17 5.79
C GLY A 55 17.15 5.89 6.64
N GLY A 56 15.98 5.24 6.75
CA GLY A 56 15.84 3.93 7.37
C GLY A 56 16.38 2.79 6.51
N ARG A 57 16.43 1.60 7.11
CA ARG A 57 16.79 0.35 6.44
C ARG A 57 15.55 -0.52 6.29
N ILE A 58 15.43 -1.16 5.12
CA ILE A 58 14.36 -2.12 4.81
C ILE A 58 14.86 -3.56 4.77
N ARG A 59 16.08 -3.79 5.27
CA ARG A 59 16.74 -5.09 5.31
C ARG A 59 17.49 -5.17 6.63
N ASP A 60 17.29 -6.27 7.34
CA ASP A 60 17.93 -6.49 8.62
C ASP A 60 19.33 -7.07 8.45
N PRO A 61 20.24 -6.85 9.42
CA PRO A 61 21.60 -7.37 9.33
C PRO A 61 21.59 -8.88 9.12
N GLY A 62 22.26 -9.35 8.07
CA GLY A 62 22.32 -10.78 7.72
C GLY A 62 21.20 -11.28 6.80
N GLU A 63 20.14 -10.50 6.59
CA GLU A 63 18.98 -10.95 5.81
C GLU A 63 19.15 -10.78 4.29
N LYS A 64 18.77 -11.84 3.56
CA LYS A 64 18.78 -11.86 2.07
C LYS A 64 17.57 -11.17 1.46
N ASN A 65 16.50 -10.97 2.23
CA ASN A 65 15.27 -10.34 1.75
C ASN A 65 15.03 -9.01 2.46
N THR A 66 14.23 -8.16 1.83
CA THR A 66 13.70 -6.97 2.51
C THR A 66 12.61 -7.39 3.50
N ILE A 67 12.41 -6.58 4.53
CA ILE A 67 11.32 -6.75 5.51
C ILE A 67 9.94 -6.87 4.84
N GLY A 68 9.01 -7.58 5.47
CA GLY A 68 7.61 -7.67 5.01
C GLY A 68 6.72 -6.52 5.48
N PHE A 69 5.45 -6.56 5.10
CA PHE A 69 4.42 -5.56 5.43
C PHE A 69 4.39 -5.18 6.92
N ASP A 70 4.19 -6.13 7.83
CA ASP A 70 4.09 -5.87 9.26
C ASP A 70 5.30 -5.14 9.83
N ALA A 71 6.50 -5.55 9.39
CA ALA A 71 7.73 -4.91 9.82
C ALA A 71 7.87 -3.49 9.25
N CYS A 72 7.32 -3.22 8.06
CA CYS A 72 7.22 -1.87 7.53
C CYS A 72 6.31 -0.99 8.38
N VAL A 73 5.11 -1.47 8.72
CA VAL A 73 4.13 -0.74 9.57
C VAL A 73 4.75 -0.43 10.93
N ARG A 74 5.32 -1.43 11.61
CA ARG A 74 5.98 -1.24 12.91
C ARG A 74 7.09 -0.18 12.87
N ARG A 75 7.95 -0.20 11.82
CA ARG A 75 9.01 0.81 11.68
C ARG A 75 8.44 2.21 11.46
N ALA A 76 7.46 2.31 10.58
CA ALA A 76 6.82 3.56 10.22
C ALA A 76 5.97 4.16 11.35
N LEU A 77 5.59 3.37 12.36
CA LEU A 77 4.86 3.81 13.55
C LEU A 77 5.77 4.16 14.74
N SER A 78 6.81 3.36 15.00
CA SER A 78 7.52 3.40 16.29
C SER A 78 8.98 3.87 16.21
N THR A 79 9.59 3.98 15.03
CA THR A 79 11.01 4.33 14.91
C THR A 79 11.19 5.82 14.66
N ASN A 80 11.68 6.57 15.66
CA ASN A 80 11.65 8.04 15.69
C ASN A 80 12.07 8.75 14.37
N LYS A 81 13.21 8.38 13.77
CA LYS A 81 13.70 9.00 12.52
C LYS A 81 12.90 8.65 11.26
N VAL A 82 12.12 7.57 11.30
CA VAL A 82 11.33 7.08 10.15
C VAL A 82 9.85 6.95 10.49
N LYS A 83 9.40 7.57 11.60
CA LYS A 83 8.01 7.59 12.01
C LYS A 83 7.23 8.55 11.12
N PHE A 84 6.22 8.04 10.42
CA PHE A 84 5.30 8.85 9.61
C PHE A 84 3.85 8.39 9.68
N LEU A 85 3.57 7.22 10.25
CA LEU A 85 2.20 6.75 10.46
C LEU A 85 1.67 7.21 11.82
N SER A 86 0.37 7.49 11.87
CA SER A 86 -0.42 7.49 13.10
C SER A 86 -0.88 6.07 13.47
N ASP A 87 -1.36 5.89 14.70
CA ASP A 87 -1.92 4.60 15.14
C ASP A 87 -3.15 4.21 14.32
N GLU A 88 -4.02 5.17 13.98
CA GLU A 88 -5.20 4.96 13.12
C GLU A 88 -4.80 4.49 11.72
N GLN A 89 -3.80 5.12 11.10
CA GLN A 89 -3.29 4.71 9.79
C GLN A 89 -2.68 3.31 9.83
N ALA A 90 -1.98 2.97 10.92
CA ALA A 90 -1.44 1.63 11.11
C ALA A 90 -2.56 0.57 11.22
N LEU A 91 -3.66 0.88 11.93
CA LEU A 91 -4.83 0.00 12.02
C LEU A 91 -5.49 -0.22 10.64
N THR A 92 -5.63 0.83 9.83
CA THR A 92 -6.14 0.70 8.45
C THR A 92 -5.28 -0.24 7.61
N LEU A 93 -3.95 -0.12 7.70
CA LEU A 93 -3.01 -0.98 6.99
C LEU A 93 -3.06 -2.43 7.47
N GLN A 94 -3.20 -2.65 8.78
CA GLN A 94 -3.35 -3.99 9.36
C GLN A 94 -4.65 -4.66 8.93
N ALA A 95 -5.76 -3.91 8.87
CA ALA A 95 -7.03 -4.43 8.36
C ALA A 95 -6.91 -4.88 6.90
N LEU A 96 -6.29 -4.06 6.04
CA LEU A 96 -6.05 -4.41 4.65
C LEU A 96 -5.15 -5.66 4.51
N ASN A 97 -4.09 -5.74 5.31
CA ASN A 97 -3.18 -6.89 5.30
C ASN A 97 -3.87 -8.19 5.70
N GLY A 98 -4.72 -8.15 6.73
CA GLY A 98 -5.55 -9.30 7.12
C GLY A 98 -6.51 -9.75 6.03
N LEU A 99 -7.12 -8.81 5.30
CA LEU A 99 -7.97 -9.13 4.13
C LEU A 99 -7.16 -9.77 3.00
N ARG A 100 -5.95 -9.28 2.73
CA ARG A 100 -5.06 -9.89 1.74
C ARG A 100 -4.62 -11.29 2.15
N ASP A 101 -4.28 -11.50 3.42
CA ASP A 101 -3.90 -12.82 3.94
C ASP A 101 -5.05 -13.83 3.78
N ALA A 102 -6.28 -13.42 4.09
CA ALA A 102 -7.47 -14.23 3.85
C ALA A 102 -7.64 -14.55 2.36
N ALA A 103 -7.46 -13.57 1.46
CA ALA A 103 -7.60 -13.77 0.01
C ALA A 103 -6.52 -14.70 -0.57
N GLN A 104 -5.33 -14.73 0.05
CA GLN A 104 -4.22 -15.56 -0.41
C GLN A 104 -4.23 -16.98 0.15
N HIS A 105 -4.67 -17.15 1.39
CA HIS A 105 -4.55 -18.41 2.12
C HIS A 105 -5.89 -19.12 2.34
N HIS A 106 -7.02 -18.44 2.09
CA HIS A 106 -8.35 -18.99 2.29
C HIS A 106 -9.37 -18.38 1.32
N LEU A 107 -10.65 -18.35 1.72
CA LEU A 107 -11.75 -17.70 1.03
C LEU A 107 -11.99 -16.32 1.62
N VAL A 108 -12.26 -15.35 0.75
CA VAL A 108 -12.77 -14.03 1.11
C VAL A 108 -14.16 -13.88 0.54
N ASP A 109 -15.15 -13.85 1.42
CA ASP A 109 -16.50 -13.44 1.08
C ASP A 109 -16.68 -11.97 1.47
N MET A 110 -16.70 -11.09 0.46
CA MET A 110 -16.74 -9.65 0.63
C MET A 110 -17.78 -9.04 -0.30
N SER A 111 -18.70 -8.27 0.27
CA SER A 111 -19.67 -7.49 -0.51
C SER A 111 -18.99 -6.37 -1.31
N GLU A 112 -19.61 -5.95 -2.41
CA GLU A 112 -19.10 -4.83 -3.23
C GLU A 112 -18.95 -3.54 -2.43
N GLY A 113 -19.90 -3.26 -1.53
CA GLY A 113 -19.83 -2.09 -0.66
C GLY A 113 -18.64 -2.13 0.29
N HIS A 114 -18.32 -3.31 0.84
CA HIS A 114 -17.14 -3.47 1.69
C HIS A 114 -15.85 -3.32 0.89
N LEU A 115 -15.77 -3.92 -0.30
CA LEU A 115 -14.62 -3.75 -1.19
C LEU A 115 -14.39 -2.28 -1.57
N TYR A 116 -15.47 -1.55 -1.88
CA TYR A 116 -15.43 -0.11 -2.18
C TYR A 116 -14.86 0.70 -1.00
N ILE A 117 -15.35 0.46 0.22
CA ILE A 117 -14.87 1.17 1.42
C ILE A 117 -13.39 0.90 1.66
N GLN A 118 -12.94 -0.36 1.49
CA GLN A 118 -11.52 -0.71 1.63
C GLN A 118 -10.66 -0.03 0.56
N ALA A 119 -11.08 -0.08 -0.71
CA ALA A 119 -10.36 0.56 -1.80
C ALA A 119 -10.29 2.09 -1.65
N GLN A 120 -11.39 2.73 -1.27
CA GLN A 120 -11.45 4.18 -1.03
C GLN A 120 -10.53 4.58 0.14
N SER A 121 -10.58 3.83 1.24
CA SER A 121 -9.73 4.07 2.42
C SER A 121 -8.24 3.91 2.06
N ALA A 122 -7.91 2.88 1.27
CA ALA A 122 -6.56 2.65 0.77
C ALA A 122 -6.08 3.79 -0.12
N VAL A 123 -6.86 4.25 -1.10
CA VAL A 123 -6.45 5.36 -1.98
C VAL A 123 -6.26 6.66 -1.19
N THR A 124 -7.15 6.92 -0.24
CA THR A 124 -7.08 8.09 0.65
C THR A 124 -5.80 8.07 1.47
N LEU A 125 -5.51 6.95 2.14
CA LEU A 125 -4.31 6.79 2.94
C LEU A 125 -3.03 6.84 2.08
N TYR A 126 -3.06 6.24 0.90
CA TYR A 126 -1.94 6.29 -0.04
C TYR A 126 -1.59 7.73 -0.42
N ARG A 127 -2.61 8.53 -0.78
CA ARG A 127 -2.46 9.96 -1.08
C ARG A 127 -1.85 10.71 0.10
N ASP A 128 -2.33 10.46 1.31
CA ASP A 128 -1.89 11.17 2.50
C ASP A 128 -0.42 10.86 2.82
N ILE A 129 -0.02 9.58 2.77
CA ILE A 129 1.39 9.18 2.94
C ILE A 129 2.26 9.76 1.81
N LEU A 130 1.79 9.71 0.57
CA LEU A 130 2.52 10.23 -0.59
C LEU A 130 2.82 11.72 -0.42
N GLN A 131 1.81 12.50 -0.03
CA GLN A 131 1.95 13.92 0.21
C GLN A 131 2.85 14.21 1.41
N GLN A 132 2.62 13.53 2.55
CA GLN A 132 3.35 13.76 3.78
C GLN A 132 4.84 13.38 3.67
N VAL A 133 5.16 12.29 2.97
CA VAL A 133 6.53 11.76 2.93
C VAL A 133 7.30 12.26 1.73
N PHE A 134 6.66 12.42 0.57
CA PHE A 134 7.34 12.76 -0.69
C PHE A 134 6.95 14.13 -1.23
N GLY A 135 5.96 14.81 -0.66
CA GLY A 135 5.49 16.12 -1.13
C GLY A 135 4.83 16.06 -2.50
N GLN A 136 4.28 14.90 -2.88
CA GLN A 136 3.67 14.70 -4.20
C GLN A 136 2.17 14.51 -4.10
N ASN A 137 1.45 15.14 -5.03
CA ASN A 137 0.02 14.95 -5.17
C ASN A 137 -0.24 13.68 -5.99
N LEU A 138 -1.11 12.81 -5.48
CA LEU A 138 -1.48 11.58 -6.17
C LEU A 138 -2.19 11.87 -7.51
N ARG A 139 -2.93 12.99 -7.60
CA ARG A 139 -3.63 13.40 -8.83
C ARG A 139 -2.70 13.60 -10.01
N ASP A 140 -1.46 14.04 -9.77
CA ASP A 140 -0.48 14.30 -10.82
C ASP A 140 0.15 12.99 -11.36
N LEU A 141 -0.13 11.86 -10.69
CA LEU A 141 0.47 10.55 -10.96
C LEU A 141 -0.54 9.52 -11.47
N LEU A 142 -1.83 9.86 -11.45
CA LEU A 142 -2.92 9.00 -11.89
C LEU A 142 -3.51 9.51 -13.21
N PRO A 143 -4.13 8.63 -14.02
CA PRO A 143 -4.94 9.06 -15.16
C PRO A 143 -6.13 9.91 -14.71
N GLU A 144 -6.81 10.64 -15.60
CA GLU A 144 -7.96 11.48 -15.21
C GLU A 144 -9.15 10.68 -14.65
N ARG A 145 -9.28 9.40 -15.03
CA ARG A 145 -10.35 8.51 -14.59
C ARG A 145 -9.78 7.39 -13.73
N VAL A 146 -10.05 7.42 -12.42
CA VAL A 146 -9.37 6.52 -11.46
C VAL A 146 -10.28 5.88 -10.43
N LEU A 147 -11.38 6.53 -10.04
CA LEU A 147 -12.38 5.96 -9.15
C LEU A 147 -13.75 6.36 -9.69
N PRO A 148 -14.81 5.54 -9.48
CA PRO A 148 -16.17 5.94 -9.79
C PRO A 148 -16.61 7.17 -8.99
#